data_AF-A0A7K7ZPJ8-F1
#
_entry.id   AF-A0A7K7ZPJ8-F1
#
_cell.length_a   1.000
_cell.length_b   1.000
_cell.length_c   1.000
_cell.angle_alpha   90.00
_cell.angle_beta   90.00
_cell.angle_gamma   90.00
#
_symmetry.space_group_name_H-M   'P 1'
#
loop_
_entity.id
_entity.type
_entity.pdbx_description
1 polymer ?
#
loop_
_entity_poly.entity_id
_entity_poly.type
_entity_poly.pdbx_seq_one_letter_code
_entity_poly.pdbx_strand_id
1 'polypeptide(L)'
;FFHFYAGICSALKLTVPSHTIHGIEGQPLLLTVDYNFNATASEIQIIWLFEKSQSNPKYLLGSVNERVVPDLEYQHKFTLIPPNASLRINPLHLSDEGNYIVKVNVRGNGTIAASQKIQVAVDVPVTKPSVHTEPSSGVVEYIGNITLKCTVNRGTRVAYQWIKNGKRLHAGPNYTFS
;
A
#
# COMPACT_ATOMS: atom_id res chain seq x y z
N PHE A 1 14.47 46.99 23.98
CA PHE A 1 15.14 45.77 23.53
C PHE A 1 14.28 44.56 23.87
N PHE A 2 13.32 44.20 23.02
CA PHE A 2 12.59 42.93 23.15
C PHE A 2 13.46 41.82 22.55
N HIS A 3 14.03 40.98 23.41
CA HIS A 3 14.71 39.75 22.96
C HIS A 3 13.63 38.74 22.56
N PHE A 4 13.50 38.50 21.26
CA PHE A 4 12.89 37.30 20.75
C PHE A 4 13.79 36.12 21.14
N TYR A 5 13.45 35.42 22.22
CA TYR A 5 13.94 34.05 22.40
C TYR A 5 13.27 33.20 21.33
N ALA A 6 13.99 32.91 20.26
CA ALA A 6 13.67 31.80 19.37
C ALA A 6 13.83 30.51 20.19
N GLY A 7 12.76 30.12 20.89
CA GLY A 7 12.66 28.82 21.51
C GLY A 7 12.81 27.77 20.41
N ILE A 8 13.87 26.98 20.49
CA ILE A 8 14.04 25.80 19.65
C ILE A 8 12.88 24.88 20.00
N CYS A 9 11.82 24.89 19.19
CA CYS A 9 10.74 23.93 19.30
C CYS A 9 11.32 22.57 18.88
N SER A 10 11.69 21.73 19.84
CA SER A 10 12.06 20.34 19.57
C SER A 10 10.82 19.57 19.11
N ALA A 11 10.49 19.70 17.84
CA ALA A 11 9.39 18.97 17.22
C ALA A 11 9.81 17.51 16.98
N LEU A 12 8.92 16.58 17.35
CA LEU A 12 9.01 15.18 16.93
C LEU A 12 8.80 15.11 15.41
N LYS A 13 9.76 14.56 14.67
CA LYS A 13 9.68 14.39 13.22
C LYS A 13 9.55 12.91 12.88
N LEU A 14 8.49 12.57 12.14
CA LEU A 14 8.32 11.25 11.52
C LEU A 14 8.74 11.34 10.06
N THR A 15 9.46 10.33 9.58
CA THR A 15 9.93 10.23 8.20
C THR A 15 9.42 8.94 7.59
N VAL A 16 8.75 9.07 6.44
CA VAL A 16 8.31 7.95 5.61
C VAL A 16 8.90 8.13 4.21
N PRO A 17 9.48 7.09 3.58
CA PRO A 17 10.10 7.23 2.26
C PRO A 17 9.09 7.53 1.14
N SER A 18 7.86 7.02 1.29
CA SER A 18 6.77 7.23 0.34
C SER A 18 5.43 7.23 1.07
N HIS A 19 4.51 8.07 0.59
CA HIS A 19 3.12 8.10 1.06
C HIS A 19 2.23 7.07 0.35
N THR A 20 2.70 6.48 -0.74
CA THR A 20 2.02 5.37 -1.44
C THR A 20 3.01 4.22 -1.65
N ILE A 21 2.68 3.05 -1.12
CA ILE A 21 3.52 1.86 -1.19
C ILE A 21 2.74 0.74 -1.86
N HIS A 22 3.37 0.13 -2.86
CA HIS A 22 2.86 -1.04 -3.55
C HIS A 22 3.44 -2.30 -2.93
N GLY A 23 2.58 -3.28 -2.63
CA GLY A 23 3.00 -4.59 -2.16
C GLY A 23 2.37 -5.70 -2.98
N ILE A 24 3.05 -6.82 -3.12
CA ILE A 24 2.55 -7.97 -3.89
C ILE A 24 1.74 -8.86 -2.96
N GLU A 25 0.56 -9.26 -3.39
CA GLU A 25 -0.29 -10.17 -2.64
C GLU A 25 0.44 -11.51 -2.34
N GLY A 26 0.29 -11.99 -1.11
CA GLY A 26 0.94 -13.18 -0.56
C GLY A 26 2.35 -12.92 -0.02
N GLN A 27 3.00 -11.82 -0.40
CA GLN A 27 4.34 -11.46 0.08
C GLN A 27 4.26 -10.59 1.34
N PRO A 28 5.29 -10.60 2.20
CA PRO A 28 5.39 -9.63 3.29
C PRO A 28 5.61 -8.22 2.74
N LEU A 29 5.03 -7.22 3.40
CA LEU A 29 5.27 -5.80 3.12
C LEU A 29 5.80 -5.10 4.37
N LEU A 30 6.85 -4.29 4.20
CA LEU A 30 7.41 -3.47 5.28
C LEU A 30 7.11 -1.99 5.02
N LEU A 31 6.38 -1.37 5.94
CA LEU A 31 6.17 0.07 5.98
C LEU A 31 7.25 0.68 6.88
N THR A 32 8.31 1.20 6.27
CA THR A 32 9.44 1.82 6.98
C THR A 32 9.06 3.19 7.51
N VAL A 33 9.17 3.37 8.82
CA VAL A 33 8.94 4.64 9.49
C VAL A 33 10.04 4.86 10.52
N ASP A 34 10.72 6.00 10.36
CA ASP A 34 11.71 6.49 11.30
C ASP A 34 11.15 7.72 12.01
N TYR A 35 11.58 7.92 13.25
CA TYR A 35 11.25 9.14 13.98
C TYR A 35 12.46 9.66 14.75
N ASN A 36 12.54 10.98 14.88
CA ASN A 36 13.56 11.65 15.67
C ASN A 36 12.94 12.80 16.46
N PHE A 37 13.51 13.07 17.63
CA PHE A 37 13.11 14.15 18.50
C PHE A 37 14.34 14.59 19.32
N ASN A 38 14.36 15.85 19.74
CA ASN A 38 15.46 16.41 20.52
C ASN A 38 14.98 16.82 21.92
N ALA A 39 14.53 15.83 22.70
CA ALA A 39 14.02 16.02 24.06
C ALA A 39 14.30 14.78 24.92
N THR A 40 14.26 14.93 26.24
CA THR A 40 14.31 13.77 27.16
C THR A 40 12.97 13.05 27.16
N ALA A 41 12.97 11.76 26.86
CA ALA A 41 11.78 10.92 26.88
C ALA A 41 11.74 10.06 28.15
N SER A 42 10.64 10.12 28.89
CA SER A 42 10.29 9.17 29.94
C SER A 42 9.44 8.01 29.39
N GLU A 43 8.70 8.25 28.32
CA GLU A 43 7.89 7.23 27.65
C GLU A 43 7.78 7.50 26.16
N ILE A 44 7.92 6.46 25.34
CA ILE A 44 7.67 6.50 23.90
C ILE A 44 6.56 5.51 23.57
N GLN A 45 5.48 6.02 23.00
CA GLN A 45 4.36 5.24 22.53
C GLN A 45 4.25 5.31 21.01
N ILE A 46 4.11 4.15 20.37
CA ILE A 46 3.88 4.02 18.92
C ILE A 46 2.52 3.34 18.76
N ILE A 47 1.69 3.85 17.86
CA ILE A 47 0.36 3.29 17.57
C ILE A 47 0.20 3.19 16.06
N TRP A 48 -0.25 2.03 15.59
CA TRP A 48 -0.68 1.82 14.23
C TRP A 48 -2.19 1.64 14.16
N LEU A 49 -2.80 2.37 13.24
CA LEU A 49 -4.22 2.27 12.92
C LEU A 49 -4.39 1.93 11.44
N PHE A 50 -5.46 1.22 11.11
CA PHE A 50 -5.86 0.90 9.74
C PHE A 50 -7.21 1.53 9.41
N GLU A 51 -7.27 2.24 8.30
CA GLU A 51 -8.47 2.90 7.81
C GLU A 51 -8.74 2.44 6.37
N LYS A 52 -9.82 1.70 6.18
CA LYS A 52 -10.32 1.30 4.87
C LYS A 52 -11.34 2.34 4.40
N SER A 53 -11.24 2.82 3.16
CA SER A 53 -12.12 3.82 2.52
C SER A 53 -13.36 4.27 3.33
N GLN A 54 -13.30 5.47 3.92
CA GLN A 54 -14.37 6.13 4.70
C GLN A 54 -14.88 5.37 5.97
N SER A 55 -14.21 4.31 6.41
CA SER A 55 -14.48 3.68 7.71
C SER A 55 -13.70 4.34 8.85
N ASN A 56 -14.15 4.13 10.08
CA ASN A 56 -13.39 4.56 11.25
C ASN A 56 -12.04 3.80 11.34
N PRO A 57 -10.94 4.48 11.71
CA PRO A 57 -9.66 3.83 11.92
C PRO A 57 -9.75 2.73 13.00
N LYS A 58 -9.33 1.52 12.65
CA LYS A 58 -9.20 0.38 13.56
C LYS A 58 -7.82 0.36 14.19
N TYR A 59 -7.75 0.03 15.47
CA TYR A 59 -6.47 -0.21 16.14
C TYR A 59 -5.86 -1.53 15.63
N LEU A 60 -4.58 -1.52 15.29
CA LEU A 60 -3.86 -2.73 14.88
C LEU A 60 -2.94 -3.24 15.99
N LEU A 61 -2.07 -2.37 16.47
CA LEU A 61 -1.11 -2.63 17.53
C LEU A 61 -0.43 -1.32 17.94
N GLY A 62 0.28 -1.37 19.06
CA GLY A 62 1.19 -0.32 19.47
C GLY A 62 2.38 -0.86 20.22
N SER A 63 3.21 0.05 20.71
CA SER A 63 4.23 -0.26 21.71
C SER A 63 4.34 0.86 22.72
N VAL A 64 4.76 0.53 23.93
CA VAL A 64 5.17 1.49 24.94
C VAL A 64 6.57 1.10 25.41
N ASN A 65 7.54 1.99 25.29
CA ASN A 65 8.94 1.75 25.66
C ASN A 65 9.46 0.42 25.08
N GLU A 66 9.29 0.27 23.76
CA GLU A 66 9.70 -0.91 22.96
C GLU A 66 8.95 -2.22 23.28
N ARG A 67 8.07 -2.24 24.28
CA ARG A 67 7.18 -3.38 24.53
C ARG A 67 5.97 -3.30 23.61
N VAL A 68 5.90 -4.22 22.66
CA VAL A 68 4.79 -4.31 21.71
C VAL A 68 3.53 -4.84 22.40
N VAL A 69 2.41 -4.17 22.15
CA VAL A 69 1.06 -4.54 22.57
C VAL A 69 0.24 -4.74 21.30
N PRO A 70 0.10 -5.98 20.81
CA PRO A 70 -0.71 -6.27 19.64
C PRO A 70 -2.20 -6.24 20.00
N ASP A 71 -3.05 -5.94 19.01
CA ASP A 71 -4.45 -6.35 19.08
C ASP A 71 -4.55 -7.88 18.92
N LEU A 72 -5.35 -8.54 19.75
CA LEU A 72 -5.50 -10.00 19.73
C LEU A 72 -6.04 -10.51 18.39
N GLU A 73 -6.89 -9.73 17.70
CA GLU A 73 -7.42 -10.09 16.39
C GLU A 73 -6.30 -10.15 15.33
N TYR A 74 -5.26 -9.32 15.47
CA TYR A 74 -4.26 -9.10 14.43
C TYR A 74 -2.82 -9.52 14.79
N GLN A 75 -2.62 -10.16 15.94
CA GLN A 75 -1.30 -10.49 16.49
C GLN A 75 -0.38 -11.29 15.55
N HIS A 76 -0.95 -12.10 14.64
CA HIS A 76 -0.18 -12.92 13.69
C HIS A 76 0.03 -12.25 12.34
N LYS A 77 -0.66 -11.14 12.08
CA LYS A 77 -0.68 -10.46 10.79
C LYS A 77 0.29 -9.28 10.74
N PHE A 78 0.37 -8.55 11.85
CA PHE A 78 1.16 -7.33 11.96
C PHE A 78 2.27 -7.49 12.98
N THR A 79 3.43 -6.91 12.67
CA THR A 79 4.57 -6.87 13.58
C THR A 79 5.17 -5.48 13.57
N LEU A 80 5.22 -4.85 14.74
CA LEU A 80 5.93 -3.60 14.97
C LEU A 80 7.39 -3.91 15.30
N ILE A 81 8.33 -3.12 14.79
CA ILE A 81 9.78 -3.34 14.95
C ILE A 81 10.43 -2.16 15.69
N PRO A 82 10.31 -2.07 17.03
CA PRO A 82 11.03 -1.07 17.83
C PRO A 82 12.56 -1.23 17.72
N PRO A 83 13.37 -0.17 17.90
CA PRO A 83 12.95 1.19 18.28
C PRO A 83 12.34 1.99 17.13
N ASN A 84 12.38 1.51 15.89
CA ASN A 84 11.76 2.21 14.76
C ASN A 84 10.22 2.06 14.82
N ALA A 85 9.50 2.96 14.18
CA ALA A 85 8.04 2.89 14.11
C ALA A 85 7.53 2.01 12.95
N SER A 86 8.39 1.15 12.42
CA SER A 86 8.12 0.40 11.18
C SER A 86 7.15 -0.76 11.41
N LEU A 87 6.22 -0.94 10.46
CA LEU A 87 5.19 -1.97 10.49
C LEU A 87 5.43 -3.01 9.41
N ARG A 88 5.53 -4.28 9.79
CA ARG A 88 5.51 -5.40 8.86
C ARG A 88 4.12 -6.00 8.79
N ILE A 89 3.63 -6.20 7.57
CA ILE A 89 2.38 -6.91 7.23
C ILE A 89 2.78 -8.25 6.62
N ASN A 90 2.30 -9.37 7.16
CA ASN A 90 2.66 -10.69 6.65
C ASN A 90 1.58 -11.76 6.89
N PRO A 91 1.10 -12.46 5.84
CA PRO A 91 1.25 -12.13 4.42
C PRO A 91 0.43 -10.89 4.04
N LEU A 92 0.66 -10.25 2.89
CA LEU A 92 -0.21 -9.18 2.38
C LEU A 92 -1.40 -9.77 1.58
N HIS A 93 -2.62 -9.28 1.79
CA HIS A 93 -3.81 -9.66 1.03
C HIS A 93 -4.51 -8.44 0.44
N LEU A 94 -5.30 -8.64 -0.62
CA LEU A 94 -6.07 -7.56 -1.25
C LEU A 94 -7.01 -6.84 -0.26
N SER A 95 -7.48 -7.54 0.78
CA SER A 95 -8.29 -6.96 1.86
C SER A 95 -7.57 -5.88 2.66
N ASP A 96 -6.24 -5.93 2.68
CA ASP A 96 -5.34 -5.09 3.47
C ASP A 96 -4.98 -3.78 2.75
N GLU A 97 -5.46 -3.60 1.52
CA GLU A 97 -5.39 -2.34 0.79
C GLU A 97 -6.15 -1.24 1.55
N GLY A 98 -5.49 -0.10 1.77
CA GLY A 98 -6.05 1.00 2.55
C GLY A 98 -4.99 1.92 3.14
N ASN A 99 -5.42 2.74 4.11
CA ASN A 99 -4.55 3.70 4.78
C ASN A 99 -4.04 3.14 6.11
N TYR A 100 -2.73 3.17 6.29
CA TYR A 100 -2.06 2.84 7.53
C TYR A 100 -1.58 4.14 8.17
N ILE A 101 -2.00 4.38 9.41
CA ILE A 101 -1.72 5.62 10.13
C ILE A 101 -0.84 5.27 11.32
N VAL A 102 0.36 5.84 11.33
CA VAL A 102 1.28 5.75 12.46
C VAL A 102 1.15 7.00 13.31
N LYS A 103 1.07 6.83 14.62
CA LYS A 103 1.14 7.91 15.60
C LYS A 103 2.28 7.60 16.57
N VAL A 104 3.16 8.55 16.78
CA VAL A 104 4.22 8.46 17.79
C VAL A 104 3.98 9.56 18.81
N ASN A 105 3.88 9.18 20.08
CA ASN A 105 3.79 10.09 21.21
C ASN A 105 5.03 9.91 22.07
N VAL A 106 5.69 11.01 22.40
CA VAL A 106 6.85 11.03 23.29
C VAL A 106 6.49 11.89 24.50
N ARG A 107 6.52 11.29 25.70
CA ARG A 107 6.30 11.96 26.97
C ARG A 107 7.65 12.23 27.63
N GLY A 108 7.78 13.40 28.25
CA GLY A 108 8.94 13.84 29.03
C GLY A 108 8.55 15.05 29.88
N ASN A 109 9.30 16.15 29.78
CA ASN A 109 8.92 17.43 30.39
C ASN A 109 7.66 18.07 29.75
N GLY A 110 7.25 17.55 28.59
CA GLY A 110 5.99 17.82 27.91
C GLY A 110 5.61 16.59 27.08
N THR A 111 4.44 16.62 26.44
CA THR A 111 4.05 15.58 25.48
C THR A 111 4.17 16.15 24.08
N ILE A 112 5.00 15.53 23.24
CA ILE A 112 5.10 15.82 21.81
C ILE A 112 4.55 14.63 21.02
N ALA A 113 3.80 14.91 19.97
CA ALA A 113 3.15 13.89 19.16
C ALA A 113 3.24 14.25 17.69
N ALA A 114 3.32 13.23 16.85
CA ALA A 114 3.29 13.38 15.40
C ALA A 114 2.66 12.14 14.78
N SER A 115 2.07 12.33 13.60
CA SER A 115 1.39 11.25 12.88
C SER A 115 1.65 11.33 11.38
N GLN A 116 1.65 10.17 10.73
CA GLN A 116 1.81 10.06 9.29
C GLN A 116 0.86 9.01 8.74
N LYS A 117 0.33 9.27 7.54
CA LYS A 117 -0.50 8.33 6.78
C LYS A 117 0.31 7.77 5.60
N ILE A 118 0.19 6.45 5.39
CA ILE A 118 0.74 5.71 4.26
C ILE A 118 -0.41 4.96 3.59
N GLN A 119 -0.60 5.18 2.30
CA GLN A 119 -1.53 4.42 1.48
C GLN A 119 -0.84 3.16 0.97
N VAL A 120 -1.39 1.99 1.26
CA VAL A 120 -0.93 0.71 0.73
C VAL A 120 -1.84 0.31 -0.41
N ALA A 121 -1.27 0.03 -1.58
CA ALA A 121 -1.92 -0.59 -2.71
C ALA A 121 -1.42 -2.03 -2.87
N VAL A 122 -2.32 -2.98 -3.09
CA VAL A 122 -1.97 -4.41 -3.18
C VAL A 122 -2.04 -4.87 -4.63
N ASP A 123 -0.90 -5.28 -5.17
CA ASP A 123 -0.72 -5.81 -6.50
C ASP A 123 -0.92 -7.32 -6.54
N VAL A 124 -1.93 -7.75 -7.29
CA VAL A 124 -2.19 -9.14 -7.59
C VAL A 124 -1.50 -9.48 -8.93
N PRO A 125 -0.58 -10.45 -8.96
CA PRO A 125 0.08 -10.89 -10.19
C PRO A 125 -0.94 -11.29 -11.26
N VAL A 126 -0.72 -10.80 -12.48
CA VAL A 126 -1.58 -11.10 -13.61
C VAL A 126 -1.32 -12.54 -14.05
N THR A 127 -2.38 -13.34 -14.06
CA THR A 127 -2.37 -14.71 -14.56
C THR A 127 -2.16 -14.75 -16.07
N LYS A 128 -1.75 -15.93 -16.57
CA LYS A 128 -1.57 -16.15 -18.00
C LYS A 128 -2.86 -15.75 -18.76
N PRO A 129 -2.78 -14.81 -19.72
CA PRO A 129 -3.95 -14.43 -20.50
C PRO A 129 -4.40 -15.56 -21.41
N SER A 130 -5.71 -15.65 -21.62
CA SER A 130 -6.35 -16.52 -22.61
C SER A 130 -6.88 -15.69 -23.76
N VAL A 131 -6.58 -16.11 -24.99
CA VAL A 131 -7.05 -15.46 -26.21
C VAL A 131 -8.08 -16.36 -26.88
N HIS A 132 -9.23 -15.78 -27.21
CA HIS A 132 -10.32 -16.46 -27.92
C HIS A 132 -10.79 -15.62 -29.09
N THR A 133 -11.37 -16.27 -30.09
CA THR A 133 -11.94 -15.61 -31.27
C THR A 133 -13.46 -15.64 -31.23
N GLU A 134 -14.09 -14.57 -31.69
CA GLU A 134 -15.53 -14.47 -31.85
C GLU A 134 -15.88 -14.02 -33.29
N PRO A 135 -16.67 -14.81 -34.04
CA PRO A 135 -17.23 -16.12 -33.66
C PRO A 135 -16.16 -17.21 -33.52
N SER A 136 -16.38 -18.14 -32.59
CA SER A 136 -15.43 -19.25 -32.31
C SER A 136 -15.33 -20.24 -33.46
N SER A 137 -16.38 -20.33 -34.29
CA SER A 137 -16.39 -21.12 -35.54
C SER A 137 -15.52 -20.53 -36.64
N GLY A 138 -14.94 -19.35 -36.44
CA GLY A 138 -14.24 -18.60 -37.47
C GLY A 138 -15.21 -17.93 -38.44
N VAL A 139 -14.62 -17.30 -39.46
CA VAL A 139 -15.34 -16.50 -40.45
C VAL A 139 -14.85 -16.83 -41.85
N VAL A 140 -15.70 -16.53 -42.85
CA VAL A 140 -15.27 -16.58 -44.24
C VAL A 140 -14.26 -15.47 -44.49
N GLU A 141 -13.11 -15.84 -45.04
CA GLU A 141 -12.04 -14.91 -45.36
C GLU A 141 -12.55 -13.77 -46.26
N TYR A 142 -12.11 -12.55 -45.98
CA TYR A 142 -12.50 -11.31 -46.68
C TYR A 142 -13.97 -10.90 -46.60
N ILE A 143 -14.84 -11.69 -45.95
CA ILE A 143 -16.27 -11.40 -45.85
C ILE A 143 -16.70 -11.18 -44.40
N GLY A 144 -16.26 -12.02 -43.48
CA GLY A 144 -16.70 -11.96 -42.08
C GLY A 144 -15.74 -11.19 -41.18
N ASN A 145 -16.30 -10.63 -40.10
CA ASN A 145 -15.57 -9.90 -39.08
C ASN A 145 -15.21 -10.80 -37.91
N ILE A 146 -13.98 -10.72 -37.43
CA ILE A 146 -13.51 -11.50 -36.28
C ILE A 146 -13.07 -10.58 -35.14
N THR A 147 -13.49 -10.90 -33.92
CA THR A 147 -12.99 -10.23 -32.71
C THR A 147 -12.03 -11.17 -32.01
N LEU A 148 -10.82 -10.70 -31.70
CA LEU A 148 -9.94 -11.41 -30.78
C LEU A 148 -10.15 -10.81 -29.38
N LYS A 149 -10.52 -11.66 -28.43
CA LYS A 149 -10.77 -11.32 -27.03
C LYS A 149 -9.63 -11.84 -26.17
N CYS A 150 -9.06 -10.99 -25.32
CA CYS A 150 -8.06 -11.37 -24.34
C CYS A 150 -8.65 -11.25 -22.94
N THR A 151 -8.61 -12.34 -22.18
CA THR A 151 -9.11 -12.37 -20.81
C THR A 151 -8.01 -12.81 -19.85
N VAL A 152 -8.02 -12.24 -18.64
CA VAL A 152 -7.20 -12.70 -17.52
C VAL A 152 -8.11 -13.08 -16.37
N ASN A 153 -7.87 -14.24 -15.75
CA ASN A 153 -8.71 -14.73 -14.67
C ASN A 153 -8.44 -14.00 -13.34
N ARG A 154 -7.22 -13.49 -13.18
CA ARG A 154 -6.75 -12.86 -11.95
C ARG A 154 -5.64 -11.86 -12.26
N GLY A 155 -5.69 -10.71 -11.58
CA GLY A 155 -4.70 -9.63 -11.67
C GLY A 155 -5.32 -8.30 -11.27
N THR A 156 -4.50 -7.36 -10.80
CA THR A 156 -4.89 -5.95 -10.59
C THR A 156 -4.15 -5.06 -11.59
N ARG A 157 -4.70 -3.87 -11.90
CA ARG A 157 -4.06 -2.89 -12.80
C ARG A 157 -3.69 -3.50 -14.17
N VAL A 158 -4.57 -4.36 -14.68
CA VAL A 158 -4.40 -5.07 -15.96
C VAL A 158 -4.53 -4.08 -17.11
N ALA A 159 -3.60 -4.15 -18.07
CA ALA A 159 -3.66 -3.45 -19.35
C ALA A 159 -3.47 -4.46 -20.49
N TYR A 160 -4.24 -4.31 -21.56
CA TYR A 160 -4.19 -5.19 -22.71
C TYR A 160 -3.46 -4.54 -23.88
N GLN A 161 -2.64 -5.31 -24.59
CA GLN A 161 -1.96 -4.86 -25.80
C GLN A 161 -1.84 -6.02 -26.80
N TRP A 162 -2.24 -5.75 -28.03
CA TRP A 162 -2.17 -6.72 -29.13
C TRP A 162 -0.94 -6.46 -29.99
N ILE A 163 -0.13 -7.50 -30.23
CA ILE A 163 1.13 -7.42 -30.96
C ILE A 163 1.20 -8.58 -31.95
N LYS A 164 1.58 -8.30 -33.20
CA LYS A 164 1.89 -9.31 -34.21
C LYS A 164 3.22 -8.98 -34.84
N ASN A 165 4.14 -9.95 -34.85
CA ASN A 165 5.49 -9.80 -35.41
C ASN A 165 6.22 -8.56 -34.88
N GLY A 166 6.11 -8.29 -33.57
CA GLY A 166 6.75 -7.16 -32.91
C GLY A 166 6.09 -5.79 -33.16
N LYS A 167 5.01 -5.71 -33.94
CA LYS A 167 4.28 -4.46 -34.18
C LYS A 167 2.95 -4.45 -33.44
N ARG A 168 2.63 -3.31 -32.82
CA ARG A 168 1.33 -3.08 -32.18
C ARG A 168 0.23 -3.18 -33.23
N LEU A 169 -0.82 -3.90 -32.89
CA LEU A 169 -2.01 -4.04 -33.72
C LEU A 169 -3.07 -3.04 -33.25
N HIS A 170 -3.70 -2.41 -34.23
CA HIS A 170 -4.88 -1.57 -34.06
C HIS A 170 -6.07 -2.24 -34.75
N ALA A 171 -7.28 -2.02 -34.25
CA ALA A 171 -8.48 -2.56 -34.87
C ALA A 171 -8.54 -2.14 -36.34
N GLY A 172 -8.86 -3.09 -37.21
CA GLY A 172 -9.07 -2.90 -38.64
C GLY A 172 -10.54 -3.06 -39.03
N PRO A 173 -10.86 -2.92 -40.32
CA PRO A 173 -12.25 -3.05 -40.79
C PRO A 173 -12.85 -4.45 -40.55
N ASN A 174 -12.02 -5.49 -40.62
CA ASN A 174 -12.47 -6.89 -40.55
C ASN A 174 -12.01 -7.61 -39.28
N TYR A 175 -11.22 -6.95 -38.43
CA TYR A 175 -10.75 -7.53 -37.18
C TYR A 175 -10.70 -6.51 -36.06
N THR A 176 -11.20 -6.88 -34.89
CA THR A 176 -11.24 -6.02 -33.70
C THR A 176 -10.61 -6.73 -32.50
N PHE A 177 -10.31 -5.95 -31.47
CA PHE A 177 -9.62 -6.39 -30.26
C PHE A 177 -10.42 -6.00 -29.04
N SER A 178 -10.62 -6.93 -28.10
CA SER A 178 -11.28 -6.68 -26.83
C SER A 178 -10.65 -7.44 -25.66
#